data_AF-A0A1X0ZGH1-F1
#
_entry.id   AF-A0A1X0ZGH1-F1
#
_cell.length_a   1.000
_cell.length_b   1.000
_cell.length_c   1.000
_cell.angle_alpha   90.00
_cell.angle_beta   90.00
_cell.angle_gamma   90.00
#
_symmetry.space_group_name_H-M   'P 1'
#
loop_
_entity.id
_entity.type
_entity.pdbx_description
1 polymer ?
#
loop_
_entity_poly.entity_id
_entity_poly.type
_entity_poly.pdbx_seq_one_letter_code
_entity_poly.pdbx_strand_id
1 'polypeptide(L)'
;MKVDDLRTALAAATQIQLHALEESHWRYMTLIGSVNGVVATEVAAADRTAYPQYAKKPGVRTSFSEEDCIAFMMRITGLSSAMCAAWADPDFYSLHSAYA
;
A
#
# COMPACT_ATOMS: atom_id res chain seq x y z
N MET A 1 12.98 -12.57 -2.19
CA MET A 1 12.84 -12.60 -0.72
C MET A 1 12.04 -13.83 -0.36
N LYS A 2 12.35 -14.57 0.72
CA LYS A 2 11.57 -15.76 1.10
C LYS A 2 10.35 -15.29 1.90
N VAL A 3 9.19 -15.96 1.71
CA VAL A 3 7.93 -15.63 2.38
C VAL A 3 8.07 -15.63 3.92
N ASP A 4 8.94 -16.47 4.47
CA ASP A 4 9.18 -16.55 5.91
C ASP A 4 9.85 -15.28 6.49
N ASP A 5 10.68 -14.60 5.69
CA ASP A 5 11.35 -13.35 6.10
C ASP A 5 10.32 -12.20 6.18
N LEU A 6 9.34 -12.19 5.29
CA LEU A 6 8.25 -11.21 5.24
C LEU A 6 7.30 -11.36 6.44
N ARG A 7 6.92 -12.59 6.76
CA ARG A 7 6.06 -12.91 7.93
C ARG A 7 6.70 -12.49 9.24
N THR A 8 8.01 -12.67 9.38
CA THR A 8 8.75 -12.27 10.58
C THR A 8 8.76 -10.76 10.75
N ALA A 9 8.91 -10.00 9.66
CA ALA A 9 8.89 -8.54 9.69
C ALA A 9 7.52 -7.98 10.13
N LEU A 10 6.42 -8.60 9.71
CA LEU A 10 5.06 -8.21 10.13
C LEU A 10 4.68 -8.70 11.52
N ALA A 11 5.16 -9.87 11.96
CA ALA A 11 4.93 -10.36 13.31
C ALA A 11 5.54 -9.44 14.39
N ALA A 12 6.59 -8.70 14.03
CA ALA A 12 7.21 -7.68 14.87
C ALA A 12 6.54 -6.29 14.74
N ALA A 13 5.58 -6.11 13.82
CA ALA A 13 4.92 -4.84 13.61
C ALA A 13 3.94 -4.53 14.75
N THR A 14 4.00 -3.31 15.25
CA THR A 14 2.99 -2.79 16.18
C THR A 14 1.67 -2.55 15.45
N GLN A 15 0.55 -2.52 16.18
CA GLN A 15 -0.76 -2.19 15.61
C GLN A 15 -0.77 -0.83 14.87
N ILE A 16 -0.01 0.15 15.37
CA ILE A 16 0.15 1.45 14.73
C ILE A 16 0.82 1.31 13.35
N GLN A 17 1.87 0.48 13.25
CA GLN A 17 2.56 0.23 11.99
C GLN A 17 1.68 -0.54 11.01
N LEU A 18 0.90 -1.51 11.49
CA LEU A 18 -0.07 -2.24 10.66
C LEU A 18 -1.14 -1.30 10.08
N HIS A 19 -1.71 -0.42 10.91
CA HIS A 19 -2.67 0.58 10.43
C HIS A 19 -2.05 1.55 9.41
N ALA A 20 -0.80 1.97 9.63
CA ALA A 20 -0.09 2.83 8.67
C ALA A 20 0.17 2.12 7.32
N LEU A 21 0.51 0.82 7.35
CA LEU A 21 0.67 0.01 6.15
C LEU A 21 -0.66 -0.12 5.40
N GLU A 22 -1.75 -0.42 6.10
CA GLU A 22 -3.09 -0.50 5.52
C GLU A 22 -3.52 0.82 4.87
N GLU A 23 -3.43 1.93 5.61
CA GLU A 23 -3.83 3.25 5.12
C GLU A 23 -3.01 3.66 3.89
N SER A 24 -1.68 3.46 3.93
CA SER A 24 -0.80 3.80 2.80
C SER A 24 -1.07 2.93 1.57
N HIS A 25 -1.44 1.66 1.73
CA HIS A 25 -1.87 0.81 0.63
C HIS A 25 -3.17 1.32 -0.01
N TRP A 26 -4.18 1.67 0.79
CA TRP A 26 -5.44 2.21 0.26
C TRP A 26 -5.27 3.55 -0.46
N ARG A 27 -4.33 4.38 0.02
CA ARG A 27 -3.92 5.62 -0.65
C ARG A 27 -3.30 5.35 -2.01
N TYR A 28 -2.40 4.38 -2.13
CA TYR A 28 -1.85 3.96 -3.42
C TYR A 28 -2.94 3.44 -4.36
N MET A 29 -3.83 2.56 -3.88
CA MET A 29 -4.93 2.00 -4.68
C MET A 29 -5.91 3.06 -5.18
N THR A 30 -6.15 4.09 -4.37
CA THR A 30 -6.96 5.26 -4.76
C THR A 30 -6.22 6.11 -5.80
N LEU A 31 -4.91 6.29 -5.61
CA LEU A 31 -4.06 7.11 -6.49
C LEU A 31 -3.98 6.54 -7.92
N ILE A 32 -3.83 5.23 -8.05
CA ILE A 32 -3.88 4.52 -9.36
C ILE A 32 -5.32 4.35 -9.88
N GLY A 33 -6.33 4.78 -9.10
CA GLY A 33 -7.74 4.75 -9.45
C GLY A 33 -8.33 3.35 -9.59
N SER A 34 -7.82 2.40 -8.80
CA SER A 34 -8.35 1.03 -8.64
C SER A 34 -9.55 0.99 -7.70
N VAL A 35 -9.57 1.86 -6.69
CA VAL A 35 -10.70 2.03 -5.75
C VAL A 35 -11.07 3.51 -5.65
N ASN A 36 -12.32 3.80 -5.26
CA ASN A 36 -12.83 5.15 -5.02
C ASN A 36 -13.61 5.17 -3.70
N GLY A 37 -13.49 6.26 -2.93
CA GLY A 37 -14.27 6.48 -1.71
C GLY A 37 -13.72 5.81 -0.44
N VAL A 38 -12.55 5.15 -0.51
CA VAL A 38 -11.89 4.52 0.65
C VAL A 38 -11.02 5.52 1.42
N VAL A 39 -10.42 6.48 0.71
CA VAL A 39 -9.55 7.52 1.27
C VAL A 39 -10.25 8.86 1.19
N ALA A 40 -10.08 9.69 2.22
CA ALA A 40 -10.63 11.04 2.28
C ALA A 40 -10.19 11.88 1.07
N THR A 41 -11.09 12.72 0.56
CA THR A 41 -10.91 13.42 -0.73
C THR A 41 -9.69 14.34 -0.69
N GLU A 42 -9.48 15.03 0.42
CA GLU A 42 -8.36 15.93 0.69
C GLU A 42 -7.01 15.19 0.70
N VAL A 43 -6.96 14.00 1.30
CA VAL A 43 -5.75 13.15 1.31
C VAL A 43 -5.44 12.66 -0.10
N ALA A 44 -6.46 12.17 -0.82
CA ALA A 44 -6.28 11.73 -2.20
C ALA A 44 -5.85 12.86 -3.14
N ALA A 45 -6.33 14.09 -2.92
CA ALA A 45 -5.91 15.27 -3.69
C ALA A 45 -4.45 15.68 -3.38
N ALA A 46 -4.06 15.64 -2.11
CA ALA A 46 -2.69 15.89 -1.68
C ALA A 46 -1.73 14.84 -2.28
N ASP A 47 -2.10 13.55 -2.25
CA ASP A 47 -1.29 12.47 -2.81
C ASP A 47 -1.13 12.58 -4.33
N ARG A 48 -2.17 12.96 -5.06
CA ARG A 48 -2.07 13.23 -6.51
C ARG A 48 -1.10 14.36 -6.82
N THR A 49 -1.02 15.36 -5.94
CA THR A 49 -0.13 16.51 -6.10
C THR A 49 1.32 16.14 -5.75
N ALA A 50 1.51 15.39 -4.67
CA ALA A 50 2.84 14.99 -4.19
C ALA A 50 3.46 13.86 -5.02
N TYR A 51 2.64 12.97 -5.59
CA TYR A 51 3.09 11.77 -6.29
C TYR A 51 2.41 11.59 -7.67
N PRO A 52 2.53 12.59 -8.57
CA PRO A 52 1.86 12.57 -9.87
C PRO A 52 2.30 11.42 -10.78
N GLN A 53 3.47 10.82 -10.53
CA GLN A 53 3.97 9.66 -11.27
C GLN A 53 3.13 8.39 -11.08
N TYR A 54 2.45 8.25 -9.93
CA TYR A 54 1.57 7.12 -9.64
C TYR A 54 0.11 7.41 -9.98
N ALA A 55 -0.24 8.69 -10.11
CA ALA A 55 -1.63 9.09 -10.33
C ALA A 55 -2.17 8.53 -11.65
N LYS A 56 -3.38 7.97 -11.60
CA LYS A 56 -4.11 7.54 -12.79
C LYS A 56 -4.22 8.69 -13.80
N LYS A 57 -3.70 8.45 -15.01
CA LYS A 57 -3.84 9.40 -16.12
C LYS A 57 -5.17 9.19 -16.84
N PRO A 58 -5.88 10.26 -17.23
CA PRO A 58 -7.09 10.14 -18.04
C PRO A 58 -6.83 9.34 -19.32
N GLY A 59 -7.69 8.37 -19.61
CA GLY A 59 -7.57 7.51 -20.80
C GLY A 59 -6.49 6.42 -20.73
N VAL A 60 -5.71 6.35 -19.64
CA VAL A 60 -4.68 5.31 -19.45
C VAL A 60 -5.16 4.29 -18.42
N ARG A 61 -5.18 3.01 -18.81
CA ARG A 61 -5.38 1.93 -17.85
C ARG A 61 -4.12 1.81 -17.01
N THR A 62 -4.19 2.26 -15.76
CA THR A 62 -3.09 2.11 -14.81
C THR A 62 -3.26 0.75 -14.14
N SER A 63 -2.28 -0.13 -14.30
CA SER A 63 -2.24 -1.42 -13.60
C SER A 63 -1.59 -1.24 -12.24
N PHE A 64 -1.96 -2.10 -11.29
CA PHE A 64 -1.21 -2.24 -10.04
C PHE A 64 0.24 -2.61 -10.35
N SER A 65 1.18 -1.99 -9.63
CA SER A 65 2.60 -2.27 -9.67
C SER A 65 3.08 -2.46 -8.24
N GLU A 66 3.54 -3.66 -7.91
CA GLU A 66 3.99 -4.00 -6.56
C GLU A 66 5.19 -3.13 -6.14
N GLU A 67 6.13 -2.90 -7.06
CA GLU A 67 7.30 -2.04 -6.84
C GLU A 67 6.89 -0.60 -6.51
N ASP A 68 5.94 -0.04 -7.25
CA ASP A 68 5.44 1.31 -7.01
C ASP A 68 4.64 1.39 -5.71
N CYS A 69 3.86 0.35 -5.39
CA CYS A 69 3.12 0.25 -4.14
C CYS A 69 4.08 0.26 -2.94
N ILE A 70 5.11 -0.59 -2.97
CA ILE A 70 6.13 -0.65 -1.91
C ILE A 70 6.84 0.71 -1.79
N ALA A 71 7.28 1.29 -2.91
CA ALA A 71 7.96 2.59 -2.91
C ALA A 71 7.08 3.71 -2.36
N PHE A 72 5.79 3.71 -2.68
CA PHE A 72 4.83 4.67 -2.14
C PHE A 72 4.61 4.47 -0.64
N MET A 73 4.35 3.24 -0.20
CA MET A 73 4.13 2.92 1.21
C MET A 73 5.33 3.30 2.07
N MET A 74 6.55 3.05 1.60
CA MET A 74 7.77 3.49 2.29
C MET A 74 7.82 5.01 2.46
N ARG A 75 7.43 5.78 1.44
CA ARG A 75 7.41 7.25 1.52
C ARG A 75 6.35 7.79 2.48
N ILE A 76 5.19 7.14 2.55
CA ILE A 76 4.11 7.55 3.45
C ILE A 76 4.39 7.17 4.91
N THR A 77 4.90 5.96 5.13
CA THR A 77 5.02 5.38 6.49
C THR A 77 6.39 5.56 7.12
N GLY A 78 7.45 5.76 6.32
CA GLY A 78 8.84 5.71 6.76
C GLY A 78 9.33 4.31 7.15
N LEU A 79 8.53 3.26 6.91
CA LEU A 79 8.87 1.88 7.22
C LEU A 79 9.83 1.29 6.19
N SER A 80 10.45 0.16 6.55
CA SER A 80 11.39 -0.54 5.68
C SER A 80 10.67 -1.15 4.47
N SER A 81 11.41 -1.30 3.37
CA SER A 81 10.93 -2.00 2.18
C SER A 81 10.44 -3.41 2.48
N ALA A 82 11.09 -4.11 3.42
CA ALA A 82 10.69 -5.45 3.83
C ALA A 82 9.29 -5.46 4.48
N MET A 83 8.97 -4.50 5.35
CA MET A 83 7.63 -4.39 5.95
C MET A 83 6.57 -4.00 4.93
N CYS A 84 6.87 -3.05 4.03
CA CYS A 84 5.94 -2.64 2.98
C CYS A 84 5.70 -3.78 1.97
N ALA A 85 6.74 -4.53 1.59
CA ALA A 85 6.64 -5.70 0.72
C ALA A 85 5.84 -6.82 1.37
N ALA A 86 6.03 -7.06 2.68
CA ALA A 86 5.27 -8.06 3.41
C ALA A 86 3.75 -7.81 3.36
N TRP A 87 3.34 -6.54 3.36
CA TRP A 87 1.94 -6.13 3.28
C TRP A 87 1.39 -6.13 1.85
N ALA A 88 2.21 -5.77 0.86
CA ALA A 88 1.82 -5.75 -0.55
C ALA A 88 1.68 -7.16 -1.17
N ASP A 89 2.13 -8.20 -0.46
CA ASP A 89 2.08 -9.59 -0.90
C ASP A 89 0.61 -10.11 -0.94
N PRO A 90 0.11 -10.58 -2.10
CA PRO A 90 -1.24 -11.14 -2.23
C PRO A 90 -1.53 -12.35 -1.32
N ASP A 91 -0.50 -13.12 -0.97
CA ASP A 91 -0.65 -14.28 -0.08
C ASP A 91 -0.96 -13.82 1.36
N PHE A 92 -0.54 -12.62 1.75
CA PHE A 92 -0.87 -12.06 3.06
C PHE A 92 -2.38 -11.83 3.21
N TYR A 93 -3.02 -11.26 2.19
CA TYR A 93 -4.48 -11.08 2.15
C TYR A 93 -5.22 -12.42 2.24
N SER A 94 -4.70 -13.47 1.61
CA SER A 94 -5.29 -14.82 1.63
C SER A 94 -5.09 -15.54 2.97
N LEU A 95 -4.02 -15.24 3.70
CA LEU A 95 -3.73 -15.83 5.02
C LEU A 95 -4.48 -15.13 6.16
N HIS A 96 -4.76 -13.83 6.03
CA HIS A 96 -5.43 -13.03 7.05
C HIS A 96 -6.92 -12.79 6.79
N SER A 97 -7.47 -13.21 5.64
CA SER A 97 -8.92 -13.23 5.39
C SER A 97 -9.70 -14.20 6.29
N ALA A 98 -9.02 -14.99 7.15
CA ALA A 98 -9.64 -15.79 8.19
C ALA A 98 -10.10 -14.98 9.43
N TYR A 99 -9.89 -13.66 9.44
CA TYR A 99 -10.35 -12.73 10.49
C TYR A 99 -11.42 -11.73 9.98
N ALA A 100 -12.23 -12.13 9.01
CA ALA A 100 -13.46 -11.41 8.63
C ALA A 100 -14.69 -12.05 9.29
#